data_AF-A0A257V122-F1
#
_entry.id   AF-A0A257V122-F1
#
_cell.length_a   1.000
_cell.length_b   1.000
_cell.length_c   1.000
_cell.angle_alpha   90.00
_cell.angle_beta   90.00
_cell.angle_gamma   90.00
#
_symmetry.space_group_name_H-M   'P 1'
#
loop_
_entity.id
_entity.type
_entity.pdbx_description
1 polymer ?
#
loop_
_entity_poly.entity_id
_entity_poly.type
_entity_poly.pdbx_seq_one_letter_code
_entity_poly.pdbx_strand_id
1 'polypeptide(L)'
;MEPSSSLPLRTLILGGTTEATNIARALAHEPTIAATLSLAGRTAAPILPPIPHRIGGFGGIAGLVAYLRSTETATIIDATHPFAAQISDHACQAAALTATPILRIDRPAWRAEPGDQWTHVTTMTQAAQALGPMPRRVFLTIGQQDLAPFRAAPWHDYIIRSVDPPAAALCPPNAELITARGPFTVAGETALLQTRRIDIIVTKNAGAAATSAKLTAARTLGIPVIMIARPSLPACPTVPDADGALDWLKRQAITAR
;
A
#
# COMPACT_ATOMS: atom_id res chain seq x y z
N MET A 1 -8.89 45.68 -10.76
CA MET A 1 -9.57 44.41 -11.05
C MET A 1 -8.74 43.34 -10.36
N GLU A 2 -8.99 43.12 -9.07
CA GLU A 2 -8.32 42.03 -8.34
C GLU A 2 -8.76 40.70 -8.98
N PRO A 3 -7.85 39.76 -9.23
CA PRO A 3 -8.27 38.43 -9.62
C PRO A 3 -9.09 37.88 -8.46
N SER A 4 -10.37 37.59 -8.71
CA SER A 4 -11.21 36.81 -7.80
C SER A 4 -10.44 35.53 -7.46
N SER A 5 -9.84 35.48 -6.27
CA SER A 5 -9.08 34.31 -5.84
C SER A 5 -10.09 33.25 -5.44
N SER A 6 -10.48 32.41 -6.40
CA SER A 6 -11.22 31.18 -6.12
C SER A 6 -10.49 30.42 -5.01
N LEU A 7 -11.21 30.03 -3.95
CA LEU A 7 -10.64 29.23 -2.88
C LEU A 7 -10.00 27.96 -3.46
N PRO A 8 -8.84 27.52 -2.94
CA PRO A 8 -8.16 26.34 -3.46
C PRO A 8 -9.00 25.08 -3.25
N LEU A 9 -8.94 24.14 -4.20
CA LEU A 9 -9.65 22.87 -4.14
C LEU A 9 -9.12 22.02 -2.97
N ARG A 10 -9.94 21.87 -1.92
CA ARG A 10 -9.56 21.08 -0.75
C ARG A 10 -9.60 19.58 -1.07
N THR A 11 -8.45 18.93 -0.93
CA THR A 11 -8.26 17.54 -1.37
C THR A 11 -7.74 16.68 -0.22
N LEU A 12 -8.42 15.57 0.06
CA LEU A 12 -7.93 14.55 0.99
C LEU A 12 -7.20 13.45 0.22
N ILE A 13 -5.93 13.21 0.53
CA ILE A 13 -5.16 12.09 -0.03
C ILE A 13 -5.06 11.01 1.05
N LEU A 14 -5.68 9.86 0.83
CA LEU A 14 -5.50 8.67 1.67
C LEU A 14 -4.21 7.97 1.22
N GLY A 15 -3.21 7.87 2.10
CA GLY A 15 -1.85 7.56 1.70
C GLY A 15 -1.21 6.33 2.34
N GLY A 16 0.11 6.26 2.21
CA GLY A 16 0.95 5.13 2.66
C GLY A 16 1.67 4.40 1.51
N THR A 17 1.66 4.97 0.31
CA THR A 17 2.31 4.43 -0.90
C THR A 17 3.26 5.46 -1.50
N THR A 18 4.14 5.01 -2.41
CA THR A 18 5.01 5.89 -3.17
C THR A 18 4.21 6.86 -4.03
N GLU A 19 3.08 6.42 -4.59
CA GLU A 19 2.17 7.25 -5.38
C GLU A 19 1.60 8.40 -4.55
N ALA A 20 1.13 8.12 -3.33
CA ALA A 20 0.65 9.16 -2.41
C ALA A 20 1.76 10.19 -2.08
N THR A 21 2.99 9.73 -1.85
CA THR A 21 4.14 10.61 -1.62
C THR A 21 4.47 11.46 -2.84
N ASN A 22 4.38 10.91 -4.05
CA ASN A 22 4.65 11.63 -5.29
C ASN A 22 3.61 12.72 -5.54
N ILE A 23 2.32 12.41 -5.34
CA ILE A 23 1.24 13.42 -5.42
C ILE A 23 1.46 14.52 -4.39
N ALA A 24 1.73 14.15 -3.13
CA ALA A 24 1.97 15.12 -2.07
C ALA A 24 3.15 16.07 -2.40
N ARG A 25 4.23 15.54 -2.98
CA ARG A 25 5.38 16.35 -3.42
C ARG A 25 5.02 17.28 -4.57
N ALA A 26 4.28 16.79 -5.56
CA ALA A 26 3.86 17.60 -6.71
C ALA A 26 2.92 18.74 -6.32
N LEU A 27 2.07 18.53 -5.30
CA LEU A 27 1.10 19.53 -4.83
C LEU A 27 1.68 20.52 -3.81
N ALA A 28 2.93 20.35 -3.35
CA ALA A 28 3.53 21.21 -2.32
C ALA A 28 3.63 22.70 -2.73
N HIS A 29 3.67 22.96 -4.03
CA HIS A 29 3.78 24.30 -4.60
C HIS A 29 2.61 24.64 -5.53
N GLU A 30 1.50 23.91 -5.44
CA GLU A 30 0.33 24.11 -6.29
C GLU A 30 -0.72 24.99 -5.59
N PRO A 31 -0.83 26.29 -5.93
CA PRO A 31 -1.69 27.23 -5.20
C PRO A 31 -3.18 26.97 -5.41
N THR A 32 -3.55 26.20 -6.43
CA THR A 32 -4.97 25.96 -6.77
C THR A 32 -5.57 24.76 -6.01
N ILE A 33 -4.75 23.95 -5.35
CA ILE A 33 -5.16 22.72 -4.66
C ILE A 33 -4.60 22.70 -3.24
N ALA A 34 -5.48 22.70 -2.24
CA ALA A 34 -5.11 22.58 -0.83
C ALA A 34 -5.22 21.12 -0.40
N ALA A 35 -4.13 20.36 -0.53
CA ALA A 35 -4.09 18.94 -0.22
C ALA A 35 -3.70 18.63 1.24
N THR A 36 -4.34 17.62 1.83
CA THR A 36 -3.94 17.02 3.11
C THR A 36 -3.66 15.53 2.93
N LEU A 37 -2.47 15.06 3.33
CA LEU A 37 -2.14 13.63 3.34
C LEU A 37 -2.59 12.96 4.65
N SER A 38 -3.34 11.87 4.55
CA SER A 38 -3.76 11.06 5.68
C SER A 38 -3.01 9.73 5.75
N LEU A 39 -2.32 9.51 6.87
CA LEU A 39 -1.58 8.29 7.16
C LEU A 39 -2.25 7.50 8.29
N ALA A 40 -2.23 6.17 8.20
CA ALA A 40 -2.85 5.31 9.21
C ALA A 40 -2.08 5.26 10.55
N GLY A 41 -0.84 5.76 10.60
CA GLY A 41 0.00 5.67 11.81
C GLY A 41 0.55 4.26 12.08
N ARG A 42 0.69 3.44 11.03
CA ARG A 42 1.20 2.06 11.15
C ARG A 42 2.70 1.97 11.30
N THR A 43 3.41 3.07 11.06
CA THR A 43 4.86 3.14 11.25
C THR A 43 5.20 4.14 12.33
N ALA A 44 6.18 3.85 13.18
CA ALA A 44 6.58 4.70 14.31
C ALA A 44 7.19 6.04 13.82
N ALA A 45 7.94 6.00 12.72
CA ALA A 45 8.57 7.18 12.10
C ALA A 45 8.24 7.25 10.60
N PRO A 46 7.05 7.75 10.21
CA PRO A 46 6.72 7.96 8.81
C PRO A 46 7.59 9.09 8.24
N ILE A 47 7.99 8.98 6.96
CA ILE A 47 8.55 10.13 6.25
C ILE A 47 7.41 11.12 6.03
N LEU A 48 7.56 12.32 6.59
CA LEU A 48 6.53 13.34 6.50
C LEU A 48 6.51 13.99 5.12
N PRO A 49 5.32 14.25 4.56
CA PRO A 49 5.20 14.91 3.25
C PRO A 49 5.44 16.43 3.37
N PRO A 50 5.75 17.10 2.25
CA PRO A 50 5.89 18.56 2.20
C PRO A 50 4.54 19.31 2.15
N ILE A 51 3.45 18.71 2.65
CA ILE A 51 2.09 19.28 2.69
C ILE A 51 1.46 19.02 4.07
N PRO A 52 0.36 19.70 4.43
CA PRO A 52 -0.41 19.35 5.62
C PRO A 52 -0.72 17.85 5.67
N HIS A 53 -0.60 17.27 6.87
CA HIS A 53 -0.83 15.84 7.04
C HIS A 53 -1.51 15.53 8.37
N ARG A 54 -2.16 14.37 8.42
CA ARG A 54 -2.77 13.80 9.62
C ARG A 54 -2.36 12.35 9.80
N ILE A 55 -2.32 11.91 11.05
CA ILE A 55 -1.98 10.54 11.43
C ILE A 55 -3.10 9.97 12.31
N GLY A 56 -3.52 8.74 12.00
CA GLY A 56 -4.52 7.99 12.76
C GLY A 56 -5.77 7.67 11.95
N GLY A 57 -6.62 6.81 12.51
CA GLY A 57 -7.90 6.44 11.89
C GLY A 57 -8.90 7.59 11.82
N PHE A 58 -9.99 7.38 11.08
CA PHE A 58 -11.12 8.31 11.05
C PHE A 58 -12.27 7.92 11.98
N GLY A 59 -12.26 6.71 12.57
CA GLY A 59 -13.41 6.19 13.32
C GLY A 59 -14.48 5.55 12.43
N GLY A 60 -14.05 4.83 11.38
CA GLY A 60 -14.96 4.21 10.41
C GLY A 60 -15.56 5.19 9.40
N ILE A 61 -16.64 4.78 8.74
CA ILE A 61 -17.32 5.56 7.70
C ILE A 61 -17.89 6.86 8.28
N ALA A 62 -18.60 6.78 9.42
CA ALA A 62 -19.24 7.94 10.05
C ALA A 62 -18.22 9.04 10.41
N GLY A 63 -17.07 8.65 10.96
CA GLY A 63 -16.04 9.62 11.29
C GLY A 63 -15.29 10.16 10.07
N LEU A 64 -15.16 9.39 8.98
CA LEU A 64 -14.65 9.92 7.71
C LEU A 64 -15.65 10.93 7.10
N VAL A 65 -16.96 10.65 7.12
CA VAL A 65 -18.00 11.60 6.70
C VAL A 65 -17.94 12.90 7.52
N ALA A 66 -17.81 12.79 8.84
CA ALA A 66 -17.69 13.96 9.71
C ALA A 66 -16.45 14.79 9.37
N TYR A 67 -15.31 14.13 9.11
CA TYR A 67 -14.07 14.78 8.68
C TYR A 67 -14.24 15.50 7.33
N LEU A 68 -14.82 14.85 6.32
CA LEU A 68 -15.01 15.43 4.99
C LEU A 68 -15.87 16.70 5.08
N ARG A 69 -16.94 16.67 5.88
CA ARG A 69 -17.82 17.82 6.09
C ARG A 69 -17.14 18.95 6.86
N SER A 70 -16.47 18.64 7.98
CA SER A 70 -15.86 19.68 8.84
C SER A 70 -14.67 20.38 8.19
N THR A 71 -14.00 19.70 7.26
CA THR A 71 -12.87 20.27 6.50
C THR A 71 -13.29 20.85 5.15
N GLU A 72 -14.58 20.75 4.80
CA GLU A 72 -15.12 21.10 3.48
C GLU A 72 -14.28 20.46 2.35
N THR A 73 -13.94 19.17 2.53
CA THR A 73 -13.16 18.42 1.55
C THR A 73 -13.95 18.31 0.25
N ALA A 74 -13.39 18.85 -0.82
CA ALA A 74 -14.01 18.90 -2.14
C ALA A 74 -13.69 17.67 -2.98
N THR A 75 -12.55 17.00 -2.77
CA THR A 75 -12.21 15.74 -3.47
C THR A 75 -11.40 14.77 -2.60
N ILE A 76 -11.46 13.49 -2.97
CA ILE A 76 -10.68 12.41 -2.32
C ILE A 76 -9.82 11.70 -3.36
N ILE A 77 -8.53 11.53 -3.04
CA ILE A 77 -7.63 10.60 -3.73
C ILE A 77 -7.38 9.41 -2.82
N ASP A 78 -7.86 8.23 -3.21
CA ASP A 78 -7.45 6.97 -2.60
C ASP A 78 -6.14 6.49 -3.25
N ALA A 79 -5.03 6.84 -2.62
CA ALA A 79 -3.69 6.38 -2.96
C ALA A 79 -3.16 5.38 -1.90
N THR A 80 -4.05 4.64 -1.25
CA THR A 80 -3.67 3.64 -0.24
C THR A 80 -3.08 2.39 -0.87
N HIS A 81 -2.48 1.51 -0.06
CA HIS A 81 -1.96 0.24 -0.57
C HIS A 81 -3.11 -0.62 -1.13
N PRO A 82 -2.96 -1.38 -2.24
CA PRO A 82 -4.04 -2.22 -2.80
C PRO A 82 -4.61 -3.31 -1.87
N PHE A 83 -4.00 -3.51 -0.70
CA PHE A 83 -4.46 -4.44 0.34
C PHE A 83 -5.09 -3.72 1.54
N ALA A 84 -5.18 -2.38 1.51
CA ALA A 84 -5.84 -1.57 2.50
C ALA A 84 -7.35 -1.47 2.20
N ALA A 85 -7.97 -2.60 1.84
CA ALA A 85 -9.34 -2.65 1.32
C ALA A 85 -10.37 -1.97 2.21
N GLN A 86 -10.22 -2.08 3.52
CA GLN A 86 -11.13 -1.47 4.48
C GLN A 86 -11.18 0.06 4.36
N ILE A 87 -10.04 0.75 4.26
CA ILE A 87 -10.05 2.22 4.13
C ILE A 87 -10.53 2.65 2.75
N SER A 88 -10.21 1.90 1.69
CA SER A 88 -10.77 2.14 0.35
C SER A 88 -12.29 2.01 0.34
N ASP A 89 -12.83 0.99 1.01
CA ASP A 89 -14.27 0.80 1.18
C ASP A 89 -14.92 1.94 1.97
N HIS A 90 -14.34 2.28 3.13
CA HIS A 90 -14.81 3.43 3.90
C HIS A 90 -14.80 4.73 3.10
N ALA A 91 -13.77 4.94 2.26
CA ALA A 91 -13.64 6.11 1.41
C ALA A 91 -14.74 6.18 0.35
N CYS A 92 -15.03 5.07 -0.32
CA CYS A 92 -16.10 5.02 -1.33
C CYS A 92 -17.47 5.27 -0.70
N GLN A 93 -17.75 4.68 0.46
CA GLN A 93 -19.01 4.89 1.17
C GLN A 93 -19.14 6.33 1.70
N ALA A 94 -18.07 6.88 2.29
CA ALA A 94 -18.09 8.26 2.78
C ALA A 94 -18.23 9.27 1.63
N ALA A 95 -17.55 9.05 0.50
CA ALA A 95 -17.68 9.84 -0.72
C ALA A 95 -19.13 9.86 -1.21
N ALA A 96 -19.79 8.70 -1.27
CA ALA A 96 -21.20 8.62 -1.67
C ALA A 96 -22.13 9.39 -0.70
N LEU A 97 -21.92 9.27 0.61
CA LEU A 97 -22.74 9.94 1.64
C LEU A 97 -22.55 11.47 1.72
N THR A 98 -21.44 11.97 1.15
CA THR A 98 -21.10 13.40 1.15
C THR A 98 -21.18 14.02 -0.23
N ALA A 99 -21.46 13.22 -1.26
CA ALA A 99 -21.34 13.59 -2.67
C ALA A 99 -19.95 14.15 -3.03
N THR A 100 -18.90 13.76 -2.29
CA THR A 100 -17.51 14.17 -2.57
C THR A 100 -16.93 13.28 -3.67
N PRO A 101 -16.48 13.84 -4.81
CA PRO A 101 -15.78 13.08 -5.85
C PRO A 101 -14.57 12.32 -5.31
N ILE A 102 -14.49 11.03 -5.67
CA ILE A 102 -13.38 10.15 -5.31
C ILE A 102 -12.72 9.58 -6.56
N LEU A 103 -11.38 9.54 -6.55
CA LEU A 103 -10.55 8.84 -7.52
C LEU A 103 -9.62 7.89 -6.77
N ARG A 104 -9.49 6.65 -7.25
CA ARG A 104 -8.52 5.68 -6.71
C ARG A 104 -7.37 5.45 -7.67
N ILE A 105 -6.16 5.34 -7.13
CA ILE A 105 -5.01 4.85 -7.87
C ILE A 105 -5.06 3.33 -7.86
N ASP A 106 -5.32 2.73 -9.03
CA ASP A 106 -5.33 1.28 -9.23
C ASP A 106 -4.23 0.90 -10.23
N ARG A 107 -3.00 0.87 -9.72
CA ARG A 107 -1.84 0.49 -10.53
C ARG A 107 -1.92 -0.98 -10.97
N PRO A 108 -1.39 -1.34 -12.16
CA PRO A 108 -1.39 -2.72 -12.62
C PRO A 108 -0.80 -3.71 -11.59
N ALA A 109 -1.39 -4.90 -11.50
CA ALA A 109 -0.81 -6.01 -10.76
C ALA A 109 0.46 -6.52 -11.46
N TRP A 110 1.43 -7.03 -10.68
CA TRP A 110 2.54 -7.76 -11.28
C TRP A 110 2.00 -8.99 -12.00
N ARG A 111 2.58 -9.28 -13.17
CA ARG A 111 2.31 -10.47 -13.97
C ARG A 111 3.56 -11.34 -13.97
N ALA A 112 3.36 -12.65 -13.98
CA ALA A 112 4.46 -13.60 -14.09
C ALA A 112 5.12 -13.43 -15.48
N GLU A 113 6.45 -13.44 -15.48
CA GLU A 113 7.29 -13.45 -16.67
C GLU A 113 7.93 -14.85 -16.84
N PRO A 114 8.49 -15.19 -18.01
CA PRO A 114 9.18 -16.46 -18.19
C PRO A 114 10.22 -16.70 -17.10
N GLY A 115 10.16 -17.88 -16.47
CA GLY A 115 11.02 -18.27 -15.35
C GLY A 115 10.44 -17.99 -13.96
N ASP A 116 9.35 -17.22 -13.85
CA ASP A 116 8.64 -17.05 -12.58
C ASP A 116 7.89 -18.34 -12.17
N GLN A 117 8.07 -18.74 -10.91
CA GLN A 117 7.39 -19.90 -10.31
C GLN A 117 6.38 -19.42 -9.26
N TRP A 118 5.23 -18.93 -9.70
CA TRP A 118 4.24 -18.31 -8.82
C TRP A 118 3.06 -19.25 -8.52
N THR A 119 2.75 -19.39 -7.23
CA THR A 119 1.51 -20.00 -6.74
C THR A 119 0.58 -18.89 -6.28
N HIS A 120 -0.57 -18.75 -6.93
CA HIS A 120 -1.56 -17.72 -6.58
C HIS A 120 -2.52 -18.22 -5.49
N VAL A 121 -2.75 -17.39 -4.47
CA VAL A 121 -3.70 -17.64 -3.37
C VAL A 121 -4.51 -16.37 -3.09
N THR A 122 -5.67 -16.46 -2.47
CA THR A 122 -6.52 -15.28 -2.18
C THR A 122 -6.46 -14.82 -0.73
N THR A 123 -5.94 -15.64 0.19
CA THR A 123 -5.87 -15.30 1.61
C THR A 123 -4.53 -15.66 2.24
N MET A 124 -4.22 -15.03 3.37
CA MET A 124 -3.02 -15.34 4.16
C MET A 124 -3.05 -16.75 4.76
N THR A 125 -4.24 -17.26 5.08
CA THR A 125 -4.43 -18.65 5.52
C THR A 125 -4.08 -19.63 4.42
N GLN A 126 -4.56 -19.39 3.18
CA GLN A 126 -4.16 -20.20 2.03
C GLN A 126 -2.67 -20.08 1.74
N ALA A 127 -2.08 -18.89 1.92
CA ALA A 127 -0.63 -18.71 1.76
C ALA A 127 0.16 -19.57 2.75
N ALA A 128 -0.25 -19.60 4.03
CA ALA A 128 0.38 -20.45 5.04
C ALA A 128 0.20 -21.95 4.72
N GLN A 129 -0.99 -22.36 4.27
CA GLN A 129 -1.24 -23.75 3.84
C GLN A 129 -0.40 -24.16 2.63
N ALA A 130 -0.21 -23.26 1.67
CA ALA A 130 0.57 -23.51 0.45
C ALA A 130 2.08 -23.71 0.70
N LEU A 131 2.58 -23.40 1.91
CA LEU A 131 3.97 -23.72 2.30
C LEU A 131 4.21 -25.23 2.41
N GLY A 132 3.16 -26.00 2.72
CA GLY A 132 3.22 -27.46 2.86
C GLY A 132 3.83 -27.93 4.18
N PRO A 133 3.88 -29.26 4.40
CA PRO A 133 4.29 -29.84 5.68
C PRO A 133 5.82 -29.96 5.87
N MET A 134 6.61 -29.76 4.81
CA MET A 134 8.06 -29.90 4.87
C MET A 134 8.70 -28.59 5.37
N PRO A 135 9.65 -28.63 6.33
CA PRO A 135 10.39 -27.46 6.77
C PRO A 135 11.01 -26.68 5.61
N ARG A 136 10.91 -25.35 5.66
CA ARG A 136 11.41 -24.41 4.64
C ARG A 136 11.85 -23.12 5.31
N ARG A 137 12.77 -22.39 4.68
CA ARG A 137 13.14 -21.01 5.02
C ARG A 137 12.29 -20.04 4.21
N VAL A 138 11.30 -19.46 4.87
CA VAL A 138 10.21 -18.68 4.27
C VAL A 138 10.48 -17.19 4.42
N PHE A 139 10.57 -16.46 3.31
CA PHE A 139 10.69 -15.01 3.33
C PHE A 139 9.32 -14.32 3.25
N LEU A 140 8.86 -13.79 4.38
CA LEU A 140 7.60 -13.06 4.49
C LEU A 140 7.80 -11.58 4.20
N THR A 141 7.23 -11.11 3.08
CA THR A 141 7.26 -9.70 2.65
C THR A 141 5.86 -9.08 2.64
N ILE A 142 5.04 -9.48 3.61
CA ILE A 142 3.61 -9.14 3.71
C ILE A 142 3.32 -7.99 4.70
N GLY A 143 4.35 -7.51 5.40
CA GLY A 143 4.27 -6.51 6.46
C GLY A 143 3.96 -7.11 7.85
N GLN A 144 3.66 -6.26 8.82
CA GLN A 144 3.54 -6.65 10.24
C GLN A 144 2.16 -7.19 10.66
N GLN A 145 1.09 -6.90 9.90
CA GLN A 145 -0.29 -7.12 10.37
C GLN A 145 -0.82 -8.53 10.08
N ASP A 146 -0.24 -9.22 9.10
CA ASP A 146 -0.83 -10.42 8.50
C ASP A 146 -0.04 -11.70 8.82
N LEU A 147 0.71 -11.69 9.92
CA LEU A 147 1.63 -12.77 10.30
C LEU A 147 0.93 -13.93 11.02
N ALA A 148 -0.21 -13.67 11.67
CA ALA A 148 -0.88 -14.64 12.53
C ALA A 148 -1.18 -16.01 11.86
N PRO A 149 -1.62 -16.08 10.59
CA PRO A 149 -1.88 -17.37 9.94
C PRO A 149 -0.64 -18.29 9.83
N PHE A 150 0.57 -17.72 9.78
CA PHE A 150 1.81 -18.50 9.67
C PHE A 150 2.19 -19.20 10.98
N ARG A 151 1.56 -18.83 12.11
CA ARG A 151 1.69 -19.56 13.38
C ARG A 151 1.13 -20.98 13.31
N ALA A 152 0.23 -21.25 12.37
CA ALA A 152 -0.34 -22.58 12.15
C ALA A 152 0.62 -23.55 11.43
N ALA A 153 1.77 -23.07 10.96
CA ALA A 153 2.83 -23.88 10.34
C ALA A 153 4.18 -23.60 11.04
N PRO A 154 4.36 -24.03 12.32
CA PRO A 154 5.50 -23.66 13.15
C PRO A 154 6.82 -24.37 12.79
N TRP A 155 6.78 -25.37 11.91
CA TRP A 155 7.96 -26.15 11.48
C TRP A 155 8.82 -25.44 10.42
N HIS A 156 8.41 -24.27 9.93
CA HIS A 156 9.21 -23.45 9.03
C HIS A 156 10.07 -22.44 9.79
N ASP A 157 11.19 -22.04 9.18
CA ASP A 157 11.98 -20.88 9.60
C ASP A 157 11.47 -19.65 8.86
N TYR A 158 11.01 -18.62 9.58
CA TYR A 158 10.47 -17.42 8.97
C TYR A 158 11.48 -16.27 9.02
N ILE A 159 11.74 -15.66 7.88
CA ILE A 159 12.43 -14.39 7.77
C ILE A 159 11.36 -13.35 7.46
N ILE A 160 11.11 -12.43 8.37
CA ILE A 160 10.07 -11.40 8.22
C ILE A 160 10.74 -10.06 7.96
N ARG A 161 10.41 -9.44 6.84
CA ARG A 161 10.80 -8.06 6.58
C ARG A 161 9.64 -7.09 6.82
N SER A 162 9.86 -6.12 7.70
CA SER A 162 8.92 -5.05 8.01
C SER A 162 9.64 -3.73 8.19
N VAL A 163 8.91 -2.61 8.07
CA VAL A 163 9.47 -1.27 8.32
C VAL A 163 9.70 -1.05 9.81
N ASP A 164 8.75 -1.47 10.63
CA ASP A 164 8.84 -1.51 12.09
C ASP A 164 8.67 -2.95 12.56
N PRO A 165 9.29 -3.33 13.69
CA PRO A 165 9.20 -4.71 14.18
C PRO A 165 7.74 -5.05 14.55
N PRO A 166 7.20 -6.19 14.07
CA PRO A 166 5.89 -6.66 14.49
C PRO A 166 5.87 -7.01 15.99
N ALA A 167 4.69 -6.93 16.61
CA ALA A 167 4.51 -7.45 17.96
C ALA A 167 4.83 -8.95 17.99
N ALA A 168 5.63 -9.39 18.98
CA ALA A 168 6.08 -10.78 19.09
C ALA A 168 4.92 -11.80 19.09
N ALA A 169 3.77 -11.44 19.66
CA ALA A 169 2.57 -12.28 19.68
C ALA A 169 2.01 -12.60 18.29
N LEU A 170 2.27 -11.76 17.28
CA LEU A 170 1.83 -11.97 15.89
C LEU A 170 2.80 -12.86 15.11
N CYS A 171 4.05 -12.96 15.53
CA CYS A 171 5.07 -13.72 14.82
C CYS A 171 4.88 -15.24 14.98
N PRO A 172 5.26 -16.03 13.97
CA PRO A 172 5.46 -17.47 14.15
C PRO A 172 6.62 -17.76 15.12
N PRO A 173 6.68 -18.94 15.76
CA PRO A 173 7.67 -19.24 16.80
C PRO A 173 9.13 -19.13 16.34
N ASN A 174 9.45 -19.59 15.14
CA ASN A 174 10.79 -19.53 14.56
C ASN A 174 10.86 -18.36 13.59
N ALA A 175 11.09 -17.15 14.10
CA ALA A 175 11.08 -15.92 13.32
C ALA A 175 12.36 -15.10 13.51
N GLU A 176 13.02 -14.79 12.39
CA GLU A 176 14.04 -13.76 12.29
C GLU A 176 13.43 -12.48 11.70
N LEU A 177 13.69 -11.32 12.33
CA LEU A 177 13.18 -10.04 11.88
C LEU A 177 14.25 -9.23 11.13
N ILE A 178 13.87 -8.70 9.97
CA ILE A 178 14.64 -7.70 9.22
C ILE A 178 13.85 -6.39 9.22
N THR A 179 14.36 -5.39 9.92
CA THR A 179 13.80 -4.03 9.90
C THR A 179 14.40 -3.27 8.73
N ALA A 180 13.62 -3.05 7.67
CA ALA A 180 14.10 -2.32 6.49
C ALA A 180 12.97 -1.61 5.76
N ARG A 181 13.31 -0.47 5.14
CA ARG A 181 12.43 0.32 4.28
C ARG A 181 13.02 0.37 2.88
N GLY A 182 12.16 0.20 1.87
CA GLY A 182 12.57 0.30 0.46
C GLY A 182 12.86 1.75 0.03
N PRO A 183 13.22 1.96 -1.25
CA PRO A 183 13.23 0.95 -2.32
C PRO A 183 14.32 -0.11 -2.14
N PHE A 184 14.06 -1.33 -2.61
CA PHE A 184 15.02 -2.44 -2.58
C PHE A 184 15.61 -2.66 -3.98
N THR A 185 16.89 -3.02 -4.07
CA THR A 185 17.57 -3.28 -5.35
C THR A 185 17.60 -4.78 -5.64
N VAL A 186 17.64 -5.16 -6.93
CA VAL A 186 17.73 -6.58 -7.33
C VAL A 186 18.98 -7.25 -6.76
N ALA A 187 20.12 -6.55 -6.80
CA ALA A 187 21.38 -7.05 -6.24
C ALA A 187 21.28 -7.30 -4.72
N GLY A 188 20.69 -6.35 -3.97
CA GLY A 188 20.47 -6.49 -2.54
C GLY A 188 19.51 -7.62 -2.20
N GLU A 189 18.42 -7.76 -2.95
CA GLU A 189 17.49 -8.89 -2.78
C GLU A 189 18.16 -10.23 -3.09
N THR A 190 18.94 -10.32 -4.17
CA THR A 190 19.66 -11.54 -4.55
C THR A 190 20.62 -11.98 -3.45
N ALA A 191 21.43 -11.04 -2.93
CA ALA A 191 22.35 -11.31 -1.84
C ALA A 191 21.62 -11.76 -0.55
N LEU A 192 20.49 -11.12 -0.22
CA LEU A 192 19.67 -11.50 0.94
C LEU A 192 19.12 -12.91 0.80
N LEU A 193 18.51 -13.23 -0.34
CA LEU A 193 17.91 -14.53 -0.60
C LEU A 193 18.96 -15.66 -0.52
N GLN A 194 20.15 -15.44 -1.09
CA GLN A 194 21.26 -16.40 -1.02
C GLN A 194 21.83 -16.54 0.40
N THR A 195 22.17 -15.43 1.04
CA THR A 195 22.79 -15.42 2.39
C THR A 195 21.89 -16.09 3.42
N ARG A 196 20.57 -15.85 3.33
CA ARG A 196 19.58 -16.44 4.23
C ARG A 196 19.06 -17.80 3.76
N ARG A 197 19.55 -18.31 2.62
CA ARG A 197 19.15 -19.59 2.02
C ARG A 197 17.62 -19.70 1.93
N ILE A 198 16.97 -18.68 1.37
CA ILE A 198 15.51 -18.65 1.27
C ILE A 198 15.04 -19.69 0.27
N ASP A 199 14.09 -20.52 0.71
CA ASP A 199 13.47 -21.56 -0.12
C ASP A 199 12.22 -21.08 -0.84
N ILE A 200 11.51 -20.09 -0.27
CA ILE A 200 10.24 -19.60 -0.80
C ILE A 200 9.94 -18.18 -0.32
N ILE A 201 9.36 -17.36 -1.19
CA ILE A 201 8.87 -16.01 -0.83
C ILE A 201 7.35 -16.02 -0.71
N VAL A 202 6.82 -15.35 0.31
CA VAL A 202 5.39 -15.03 0.39
C VAL A 202 5.21 -13.52 0.28
N THR A 203 4.38 -13.09 -0.68
CA THR A 203 4.19 -11.66 -0.94
C THR A 203 2.81 -11.29 -1.46
N LYS A 204 2.40 -10.06 -1.16
CA LYS A 204 1.18 -9.45 -1.69
C LYS A 204 1.44 -8.95 -3.10
N ASN A 205 0.51 -9.15 -4.04
CA ASN A 205 0.60 -8.56 -5.38
C ASN A 205 0.35 -7.05 -5.34
N ALA A 206 1.32 -6.30 -4.84
CA ALA A 206 1.22 -4.87 -4.63
C ALA A 206 1.25 -4.12 -5.96
N GLY A 207 1.98 -4.61 -6.98
CA GLY A 207 2.09 -3.95 -8.29
C GLY A 207 3.02 -2.73 -8.33
N ALA A 208 3.75 -2.42 -7.26
CA ALA A 208 4.67 -1.29 -7.24
C ALA A 208 6.00 -1.66 -7.92
N ALA A 209 6.45 -0.88 -8.91
CA ALA A 209 7.80 -1.07 -9.48
C ALA A 209 8.89 -1.00 -8.39
N ALA A 210 8.76 -0.09 -7.42
CA ALA A 210 9.73 0.08 -6.33
C ALA A 210 9.90 -1.14 -5.39
N THR A 211 9.00 -2.12 -5.45
CA THR A 211 9.07 -3.33 -4.61
C THR A 211 9.12 -4.64 -5.40
N SER A 212 9.28 -4.58 -6.73
CA SER A 212 9.36 -5.78 -7.59
C SER A 212 10.72 -6.48 -7.53
N ALA A 213 11.77 -5.82 -7.03
CA ALA A 213 13.14 -6.34 -7.03
C ALA A 213 13.29 -7.77 -6.47
N LYS A 214 12.49 -8.11 -5.46
CA LYS A 214 12.47 -9.46 -4.85
C LYS A 214 11.97 -10.54 -5.80
N LEU A 215 11.06 -10.19 -6.72
CA LEU A 215 10.52 -11.10 -7.72
C LEU A 215 11.56 -11.38 -8.80
N THR A 216 12.25 -10.34 -9.26
CA THR A 216 13.39 -10.49 -10.19
C THR A 216 14.51 -11.34 -9.59
N ALA A 217 14.86 -11.10 -8.31
CA ALA A 217 15.84 -11.91 -7.61
C ALA A 217 15.38 -13.37 -7.44
N ALA A 218 14.12 -13.58 -7.03
CA ALA A 218 13.54 -14.93 -6.91
C ALA A 218 13.60 -15.70 -8.23
N ARG A 219 13.21 -15.06 -9.34
CA ARG A 219 13.30 -15.63 -10.68
C ARG A 219 14.72 -16.04 -11.06
N THR A 220 15.68 -15.14 -10.81
CA THR A 220 17.11 -15.38 -11.12
C THR A 220 17.64 -16.58 -10.35
N LEU A 221 17.16 -16.79 -9.11
CA LEU A 221 17.57 -17.88 -8.23
C LEU A 221 16.68 -19.14 -8.35
N GLY A 222 15.62 -19.11 -9.17
CA GLY A 222 14.65 -20.21 -9.25
C GLY A 222 13.82 -20.43 -7.98
N ILE A 223 13.70 -19.41 -7.12
CA ILE A 223 12.96 -19.48 -5.85
C ILE A 223 11.45 -19.29 -6.13
N PRO A 224 10.59 -20.22 -5.68
CA PRO A 224 9.14 -20.09 -5.81
C PRO A 224 8.57 -18.92 -5.01
N VAL A 225 7.44 -18.38 -5.48
CA VAL A 225 6.73 -17.27 -4.85
C VAL A 225 5.26 -17.63 -4.63
N ILE A 226 4.80 -17.56 -3.39
CA ILE A 226 3.37 -17.53 -3.07
C ILE A 226 2.89 -16.09 -3.18
N MET A 227 2.07 -15.84 -4.19
CA MET A 227 1.54 -14.53 -4.55
C MET A 227 0.10 -14.39 -4.05
N ILE A 228 -0.11 -13.57 -3.03
CA ILE A 228 -1.46 -13.25 -2.56
C ILE A 228 -2.11 -12.30 -3.56
N ALA A 229 -3.29 -12.69 -4.06
CA ALA A 229 -4.14 -11.89 -4.94
C ALA A 229 -4.71 -10.67 -4.20
N ARG A 230 -4.95 -9.60 -4.94
CA ARG A 230 -5.56 -8.38 -4.37
C ARG A 230 -6.99 -8.67 -3.92
N PRO A 231 -7.45 -8.07 -2.81
CA PRO A 231 -8.86 -8.12 -2.44
C PRO A 231 -9.71 -7.38 -3.50
N SER A 232 -10.97 -7.77 -3.63
CA SER A 232 -11.95 -6.99 -4.39
C SER A 232 -12.19 -5.66 -3.68
N LEU A 233 -12.16 -4.57 -4.44
CA LEU A 233 -12.43 -3.21 -3.94
C LEU A 233 -13.73 -2.69 -4.54
N PRO A 234 -14.47 -1.80 -3.83
CA PRO A 234 -15.65 -1.17 -4.39
C PRO A 234 -15.34 -0.39 -5.68
N ALA A 235 -16.30 -0.33 -6.59
CA ALA A 235 -16.16 0.40 -7.84
C ALA A 235 -16.10 1.91 -7.58
N CYS A 236 -15.09 2.57 -8.12
CA CYS A 236 -14.99 4.01 -8.24
C CYS A 236 -14.11 4.36 -9.46
N PRO A 237 -14.12 5.62 -9.95
CA PRO A 237 -13.19 6.04 -11.00
C PRO A 237 -11.74 5.74 -10.61
N THR A 238 -10.95 5.24 -11.55
CA THR A 238 -9.56 4.85 -11.32
C THR A 238 -8.60 5.45 -12.33
N VAL A 239 -7.35 5.59 -11.90
CA VAL A 239 -6.17 5.90 -12.72
C VAL A 239 -5.03 4.95 -12.34
N PRO A 240 -4.09 4.65 -13.25
CA PRO A 240 -3.03 3.68 -12.96
C PRO A 240 -1.93 4.22 -12.04
N ASP A 241 -1.78 5.54 -11.92
CA ASP A 241 -0.60 6.16 -11.30
C ASP A 241 -0.88 7.56 -10.74
N ALA A 242 0.18 8.17 -10.19
CA ALA A 242 0.15 9.50 -9.60
C ALA A 242 -0.09 10.61 -10.64
N ASP A 243 0.43 10.45 -11.86
CA ASP A 243 0.31 11.47 -12.91
C ASP A 243 -1.15 11.58 -13.37
N GLY A 244 -1.83 10.45 -13.59
CA GLY A 244 -3.26 10.44 -13.89
C GLY A 244 -4.11 11.05 -12.77
N ALA A 245 -3.71 10.88 -11.50
CA ALA A 245 -4.40 11.49 -10.37
C ALA A 245 -4.22 13.02 -10.33
N LEU A 246 -3.00 13.50 -10.59
CA LEU A 246 -2.70 14.93 -10.68
C LEU A 246 -3.47 15.60 -11.81
N ASP A 247 -3.55 14.96 -12.98
CA ASP A 247 -4.33 15.48 -14.11
C ASP A 247 -5.82 15.52 -13.81
N TRP A 248 -6.35 14.52 -13.10
CA TRP A 248 -7.73 14.55 -12.63
C TRP A 248 -7.97 15.70 -11.65
N LEU A 249 -7.08 15.93 -10.68
CA LEU A 249 -7.21 17.03 -9.73
C LEU A 249 -7.18 18.40 -10.41
N LYS A 250 -6.30 18.60 -11.40
CA LYS A 250 -6.26 19.84 -12.18
C LYS A 250 -7.58 20.11 -12.90
N ARG A 251 -8.20 19.07 -13.48
CA ARG A 251 -9.55 19.20 -14.09
C ARG A 251 -10.61 19.56 -13.07
N GLN A 252 -10.60 18.94 -11.88
CA GLN A 252 -11.54 19.29 -10.80
C GLN A 252 -11.36 20.74 -10.33
N ALA A 253 -10.11 21.20 -10.21
CA ALA A 253 -9.80 22.58 -9.80
C ALA A 253 -10.27 23.61 -10.84
N ILE A 254 -10.30 23.27 -12.12
CA ILE A 254 -10.87 24.11 -13.18
C ILE A 254 -12.39 24.15 -13.08
N THR A 255 -13.05 23.01 -12.87
CA THR A 255 -14.53 22.94 -12.79
C THR A 255 -15.09 23.59 -11.52
N ALA A 256 -14.32 23.64 -10.44
CA ALA A 256 -14.71 24.27 -9.18
C ALA A 256 -14.60 25.81 -9.18
N ARG A 257 -14.08 26.40 -10.26
CA ARG A 257 -13.95 27.86 -10.46
C ARG A 257 -15.10 28.41 -11.28
#